data_AF-A0A0F3RJ24-F1
#
_entry.id   AF-A0A0F3RJ24-F1
#
_cell.length_a   1.000
_cell.length_b   1.000
_cell.length_c   1.000
_cell.angle_alpha   90.00
_cell.angle_beta   90.00
_cell.angle_gamma   90.00
#
_symmetry.space_group_name_H-M   'P 1'
#
loop_
_entity.id
_entity.type
_entity.pdbx_description
1 polymer ?
#
loop_
_entity_poly.entity_id
_entity_poly.type
_entity_poly.pdbx_seq_one_letter_code
_entity_poly.pdbx_strand_id
1 'polypeptide(L)'
;MSSQQISTRILSIESEINSSALFNGKIGEQDVDKLKTVQDEIQKWNFFIDDAPAISISAIRSRARRLKRTHNLAILFVDYLQLIKIDNREVSIIEYRRFLKLLRA
;
A
#
# COMPACT_ATOMS: atom_id res chain seq x y z
N MET A 1 0.67 -5.76 7.53
CA MET A 1 -0.35 -4.72 7.81
C MET A 1 -1.51 -4.91 6.85
N SER A 2 -2.75 -4.69 7.29
CA SER A 2 -3.91 -4.79 6.39
C SER A 2 -4.12 -3.51 5.59
N SER A 3 -4.88 -3.61 4.48
CA SER A 3 -5.27 -2.44 3.69
C SER A 3 -5.97 -1.37 4.52
N GLN A 4 -6.86 -1.79 5.43
CA GLN A 4 -7.59 -0.88 6.34
C GLN A 4 -6.64 -0.10 7.24
N GLN A 5 -5.59 -0.72 7.78
CA GLN A 5 -4.62 -0.03 8.65
C GLN A 5 -3.86 1.07 7.88
N ILE A 6 -3.49 0.80 6.63
CA ILE A 6 -2.83 1.79 5.77
C ILE A 6 -3.81 2.92 5.44
N SER A 7 -5.04 2.60 5.04
CA SER A 7 -6.08 3.60 4.77
C SER A 7 -6.37 4.49 5.97
N THR A 8 -6.50 3.93 7.18
CA THR A 8 -6.71 4.72 8.41
C THR A 8 -5.55 5.65 8.69
N ARG A 9 -4.30 5.23 8.42
CA ARG A 9 -3.13 6.11 8.59
C ARG A 9 -3.12 7.24 7.58
N ILE A 10 -3.40 6.97 6.31
CA ILE A 10 -3.48 8.01 5.28
C ILE A 10 -4.57 9.01 5.65
N LEU A 11 -5.77 8.54 5.98
CA LEU A 11 -6.87 9.40 6.42
C LEU A 11 -6.49 10.23 7.66
N SER A 12 -5.83 9.63 8.65
CA SER A 12 -5.37 10.33 9.85
C SER A 12 -4.37 11.44 9.55
N ILE A 13 -3.43 11.19 8.63
CA ILE A 13 -2.42 12.18 8.22
C ILE A 13 -3.09 13.34 7.50
N GLU A 14 -3.91 13.06 6.48
CA GLU A 14 -4.53 14.10 5.65
C GLU A 14 -5.63 14.88 6.40
N SER A 15 -6.38 14.22 7.29
CA SER A 15 -7.42 14.89 8.10
C SER A 15 -6.88 15.50 9.39
N GLU A 16 -5.62 15.24 9.76
CA GLU A 16 -5.03 15.60 11.06
C GLU A 16 -5.85 15.11 12.27
N ILE A 17 -6.72 14.12 12.08
CA ILE A 17 -7.50 13.48 13.15
C ILE A 17 -6.69 12.32 13.70
N ASN A 18 -6.71 12.14 15.02
CA ASN A 18 -6.01 11.06 15.68
C ASN A 18 -6.40 9.68 15.10
N SER A 19 -5.41 8.87 14.73
CA SER A 19 -5.63 7.55 14.12
C SER A 19 -6.45 6.60 15.00
N SER A 20 -6.27 6.66 16.33
CA SER A 20 -7.04 5.84 17.27
C SER A 20 -8.50 6.32 17.37
N ALA A 21 -8.75 7.62 17.22
CA ALA A 21 -10.11 8.15 17.15
C ALA A 21 -10.83 7.65 15.88
N LEU A 22 -10.15 7.71 14.72
CA LEU A 22 -10.66 7.18 13.46
C LEU A 22 -10.92 5.67 13.52
N PHE A 23 -9.96 4.91 14.05
CA PHE A 23 -10.09 3.46 14.16
C PHE A 23 -11.25 3.03 15.08
N ASN A 24 -11.48 3.77 16.17
CA ASN A 24 -12.55 3.49 17.13
C ASN A 24 -13.88 4.17 16.79
N GLY A 25 -13.98 4.89 15.67
CA GLY A 25 -15.19 5.61 15.26
C GLY A 25 -15.57 6.79 16.16
N LYS A 26 -14.62 7.33 16.94
CA LYS A 26 -14.84 8.46 17.87
C LYS A 26 -14.54 9.78 17.17
N ILE A 27 -15.34 10.12 16.16
CA ILE A 27 -15.19 11.33 15.36
C ILE A 27 -16.14 12.39 15.92
N GLY A 28 -15.62 13.57 16.28
CA GLY A 28 -16.46 14.68 16.72
C GLY A 28 -17.26 15.26 15.55
N GLU A 29 -18.44 15.83 15.80
CA GLU A 29 -19.28 16.40 14.72
C GLU A 29 -18.54 17.42 13.85
N GLN A 30 -17.69 18.24 14.48
CA GLN A 30 -16.83 19.23 13.81
C GLN A 30 -15.80 18.62 12.84
N ASP A 31 -15.45 17.34 13.01
CA ASP A 31 -14.43 16.65 12.21
C ASP A 31 -15.06 15.86 11.05
N VAL A 32 -16.38 15.64 11.06
CA VAL A 32 -17.08 14.82 10.06
C VAL A 32 -16.98 15.44 8.67
N ASP A 33 -17.20 16.76 8.55
CA ASP A 33 -17.12 17.46 7.28
C ASP A 33 -15.69 17.51 6.75
N LYS A 34 -14.70 17.66 7.65
CA LYS A 34 -13.26 17.58 7.31
C LYS A 34 -12.93 16.19 6.78
N LEU A 35 -13.37 15.14 7.46
CA LEU A 35 -13.12 13.76 7.07
C LEU A 35 -13.73 13.44 5.69
N LYS A 36 -14.96 13.88 5.45
CA LYS A 36 -15.64 13.68 4.16
C LYS A 36 -14.89 14.37 3.03
N THR A 37 -14.45 15.61 3.24
CA THR A 37 -13.66 16.37 2.26
C THR A 37 -12.37 15.64 1.91
N VAL A 38 -11.61 15.20 2.92
CA VAL A 38 -10.36 14.45 2.73
C VAL A 38 -10.61 13.11 2.05
N GLN A 39 -11.69 12.41 2.40
CA GLN A 39 -12.06 11.15 1.75
C GLN A 39 -12.34 11.36 0.25
N ASP A 40 -13.08 12.39 -0.10
CA ASP A 40 -13.38 12.74 -1.50
C ASP A 40 -12.12 13.12 -2.29
N GLU A 41 -11.12 13.70 -1.64
CA GLU A 41 -9.81 13.98 -2.23
C GLU A 41 -8.99 12.70 -2.44
N ILE A 42 -8.87 11.85 -1.42
CA ILE A 42 -8.12 10.59 -1.49
C ILE A 42 -8.72 9.64 -2.53
N GLN A 43 -10.04 9.60 -2.70
CA GLN A 43 -10.68 8.78 -3.73
C GLN A 43 -10.23 9.13 -5.16
N LYS A 44 -9.76 10.36 -5.39
CA LYS A 44 -9.25 10.80 -6.69
C LYS A 44 -7.79 10.38 -6.90
N TRP A 45 -7.11 9.89 -5.87
CA TRP A 45 -5.71 9.49 -5.98
C TRP A 45 -5.59 8.19 -6.78
N ASN A 46 -4.61 8.17 -7.70
CA ASN A 46 -4.22 6.96 -8.42
C ASN A 46 -3.31 6.09 -7.53
N PHE A 47 -3.85 5.64 -6.40
CA PHE A 47 -3.15 4.92 -5.34
C PHE A 47 -3.79 3.53 -5.14
N PHE A 48 -2.97 2.50 -5.06
CA PHE A 48 -3.42 1.12 -4.96
C PHE A 48 -2.74 0.44 -3.77
N ILE A 49 -3.53 -0.21 -2.93
CA ILE A 49 -3.04 -1.07 -1.84
C ILE A 49 -3.30 -2.52 -2.23
N ASP A 50 -2.31 -3.37 -2.01
CA ASP A 50 -2.40 -4.81 -2.18
C ASP A 50 -1.94 -5.47 -0.87
N ASP A 51 -2.88 -6.02 -0.11
CA ASP A 51 -2.64 -6.66 1.20
C ASP A 51 -2.63 -8.19 1.12
N ALA A 52 -2.43 -8.76 -0.09
CA ALA A 52 -2.38 -10.19 -0.28
C ALA A 52 -1.21 -10.83 0.51
N PRO A 53 -1.48 -11.80 1.41
CA PRO A 53 -0.44 -12.43 2.22
C PRO A 53 0.45 -13.36 1.38
N ALA A 54 1.73 -13.49 1.77
CA ALA A 54 2.68 -14.45 1.20
C ALA A 54 2.79 -14.42 -0.35
N ILE A 55 2.69 -13.23 -0.94
CA ILE A 55 2.75 -13.04 -2.39
C ILE A 55 4.15 -13.39 -2.94
N SER A 56 4.20 -14.08 -4.08
CA SER A 56 5.46 -14.40 -4.75
C SER A 56 6.00 -13.21 -5.57
N ILE A 57 7.31 -13.20 -5.82
CA ILE A 57 7.96 -12.18 -6.66
C ILE A 57 7.31 -12.08 -8.06
N SER A 58 6.97 -13.22 -8.66
CA SER A 58 6.35 -13.25 -9.99
C SER A 58 4.95 -12.62 -9.98
N ALA A 59 4.19 -12.84 -8.90
CA ALA A 59 2.87 -12.23 -8.73
C ALA A 59 2.97 -10.71 -8.54
N ILE A 60 3.88 -10.22 -7.69
CA ILE A 60 4.17 -8.79 -7.53
C ILE A 60 4.48 -8.15 -8.89
N ARG A 61 5.42 -8.74 -9.65
CA ARG A 61 5.82 -8.24 -10.97
C ARG A 61 4.65 -8.20 -11.95
N SER A 62 3.82 -9.25 -11.98
CA SER A 62 2.69 -9.32 -12.90
C SER A 62 1.64 -8.25 -12.59
N ARG A 63 1.35 -8.02 -11.31
CA ARG A 63 0.43 -6.96 -10.85
C ARG A 63 1.00 -5.56 -11.15
N ALA A 64 2.27 -5.32 -10.84
CA ALA A 64 2.94 -4.05 -11.12
C ALA A 64 2.96 -3.73 -12.63
N ARG A 65 3.26 -4.69 -13.51
CA ARG A 65 3.22 -4.49 -14.97
C ARG A 65 1.80 -4.19 -15.47
N ARG A 66 0.78 -4.83 -14.90
CA ARG A 66 -0.62 -4.51 -15.23
C ARG A 66 -0.95 -3.07 -14.84
N LEU A 67 -0.61 -2.66 -13.63
CA LEU A 67 -0.80 -1.28 -13.16
C LEU A 67 0.02 -0.27 -13.98
N LYS A 68 1.24 -0.63 -14.43
CA LYS A 68 2.04 0.22 -15.32
C LYS A 68 1.32 0.49 -16.64
N ARG A 69 0.70 -0.54 -17.23
CA ARG A 69 -0.01 -0.42 -18.52
C ARG A 69 -1.34 0.29 -18.42
N THR A 70 -2.07 0.08 -17.33
CA THR A 70 -3.46 0.56 -17.16
C THR A 70 -3.54 1.90 -16.43
N HIS A 71 -2.61 2.18 -15.53
CA HIS A 71 -2.64 3.34 -14.63
C HIS A 71 -1.31 4.12 -14.60
N ASN A 72 -0.38 3.83 -15.52
CA ASN A 72 0.94 4.45 -15.58
C ASN A 72 1.68 4.46 -14.22
N LEU A 73 1.71 3.31 -13.53
CA LEU A 73 2.42 3.14 -12.26
C LEU A 73 3.80 3.82 -12.27
N ALA A 74 3.99 4.79 -11.38
CA ALA A 74 5.23 5.55 -11.26
C ALA A 74 6.16 4.98 -10.18
N ILE A 75 5.58 4.47 -9.10
CA ILE A 75 6.31 4.00 -7.94
C ILE A 75 5.62 2.79 -7.33
N LEU A 76 6.42 1.88 -6.77
CA LEU A 76 5.96 0.71 -6.05
C LEU A 76 6.64 0.68 -4.68
N PHE A 77 5.84 0.73 -3.62
CA PHE A 77 6.29 0.53 -2.25
C PHE A 77 5.96 -0.91 -1.83
N VAL A 78 6.90 -1.58 -1.16
CA VAL A 78 6.73 -2.97 -0.72
C VAL A 78 7.08 -3.05 0.77
N ASP A 79 6.08 -3.37 1.58
CA ASP A 79 6.18 -3.54 3.03
C ASP A 79 5.71 -4.95 3.43
N TYR A 80 6.53 -5.86 3.93
CA TYR A 80 7.99 -5.85 4.14
C TYR A 80 8.60 -7.01 3.35
N LEU A 81 9.77 -6.76 2.74
CA LEU A 81 10.41 -7.70 1.81
C LEU A 81 10.61 -9.12 2.38
N GLN A 82 10.73 -9.25 3.70
CA GLN A 82 10.90 -10.52 4.43
C GLN A 82 9.69 -11.47 4.32
N LEU A 83 8.49 -10.96 4.00
CA LEU A 83 7.28 -11.81 3.84
C LEU A 83 7.05 -12.30 2.42
N ILE A 84 7.93 -11.93 1.49
CA ILE A 84 7.82 -12.39 0.11
C ILE A 84 8.18 -13.87 0.08
N LYS A 85 7.27 -14.70 -0.44
CA LYS A 85 7.50 -16.15 -0.54
C LYS A 85 8.46 -16.44 -1.69
N ILE A 86 9.61 -17.01 -1.36
CA ILE A 86 10.65 -17.47 -2.29
C ILE A 86 10.82 -18.97 -2.03
N ASP A 87 10.78 -19.80 -3.08
CA ASP A 87 10.83 -21.25 -2.93
C ASP A 87 12.14 -21.73 -2.26
N ASN A 88 12.00 -22.36 -1.10
CA ASN A 88 12.88 -23.34 -0.45
C ASN A 88 14.37 -23.05 -0.18
N ARG A 89 14.88 -21.81 -0.24
CA ARG A 89 16.22 -21.50 0.31
C ARG A 89 16.24 -20.20 1.08
N GLU A 90 17.08 -20.16 2.11
CA GLU A 90 17.44 -18.96 2.87
C GLU A 90 17.60 -17.76 1.93
N VAL A 91 17.06 -16.63 2.37
CA VAL A 91 16.95 -15.44 1.55
C VAL A 91 18.34 -14.90 1.22
N SER A 92 18.84 -15.29 0.06
CA SER A 92 20.11 -14.83 -0.48
C SER A 92 19.96 -13.39 -0.97
N ILE A 93 20.89 -12.51 -0.58
CA ILE A 93 21.02 -11.12 -1.06
C ILE A 93 20.93 -11.02 -2.61
N ILE A 94 21.28 -12.10 -3.32
CA ILE A 94 21.26 -12.20 -4.78
C ILE A 94 19.83 -12.15 -5.33
N GLU A 95 18.87 -12.79 -4.67
CA GLU A 95 17.46 -12.80 -5.09
C GLU A 95 16.82 -11.42 -4.94
N TYR A 96 17.10 -10.72 -3.84
CA TYR A 96 16.67 -9.32 -3.66
C TYR A 96 17.27 -8.39 -4.71
N ARG A 97 18.57 -8.55 -5.03
CA ARG A 97 19.19 -7.79 -6.12
C ARG A 97 18.54 -8.08 -7.46
N ARG A 98 18.09 -9.32 -7.71
CA ARG A 98 17.38 -9.70 -8.93
C ARG A 98 15.97 -9.09 -8.98
N PHE A 99 15.26 -9.07 -7.85
CA PHE A 99 13.97 -8.38 -7.72
C PHE A 99 14.09 -6.89 -8.05
N LEU A 100 15.05 -6.18 -7.44
CA LEU A 100 15.28 -4.76 -7.70
C LEU A 100 15.67 -4.49 -9.16
N LYS A 101 16.44 -5.39 -9.79
CA LYS A 101 16.74 -5.31 -11.23
C LYS A 101 15.49 -5.53 -12.10
N LEU A 102 14.60 -6.45 -11.73
CA LEU A 102 13.38 -6.76 -12.47
C LEU A 102 12.32 -5.64 -12.40
N LEU A 103 12.39 -4.79 -11.38
CA LEU A 103 11.51 -3.61 -11.24
C LEU A 103 12.01 -2.39 -12.03
N ARG A 104 13.21 -2.42 -12.63
CA ARG A 104 13.80 -1.31 -13.41
C ARG A 104 13.40 -1.31 -14.91
N ALA A 105 12.28 -1.92 -15.27
CA ALA A 105 11.81 -2.01 -16.66
C ALA A 105 10.57 -1.15 -16.90
#